data_AF-A0A6N9PBL5-F1
#
_entry.id   AF-A0A6N9PBL5-F1
#
_cell.length_a   1.000
_cell.length_b   1.000
_cell.length_c   1.000
_cell.angle_alpha   90.00
_cell.angle_beta   90.00
_cell.angle_gamma   90.00
#
_symmetry.space_group_name_H-M   'P 1'
#
loop_
_entity.id
_entity.type
_entity.pdbx_description
1 polymer ?
#
loop_
_entity_poly.entity_id
_entity_poly.type
_entity_poly.pdbx_seq_one_letter_code
_entity_poly.pdbx_strand_id
1 'polypeptide(L)' 'MNFPIPSFIPVPGAETMQLISIVSLIVGICVTVVGVLFLFLNKRKGKKKNTLAWILICVGVLLIANHGIQLIFRR' A
#
# COMPACT_ATOMS: atom_id res chain seq x y z
N MET A 1 -6.61 -25.23 11.24
CA MET A 1 -7.97 -25.46 10.71
C MET A 1 -7.94 -25.22 9.21
N ASN A 2 -8.33 -26.20 8.39
CA ASN A 2 -8.53 -26.00 6.95
C ASN A 2 -10.02 -25.67 6.73
N PHE A 3 -10.35 -24.39 6.61
CA PHE A 3 -11.67 -23.98 6.14
C PHE A 3 -11.59 -23.83 4.62
N PRO A 4 -12.10 -24.80 3.84
CA PRO A 4 -12.12 -24.66 2.39
C PRO A 4 -12.95 -23.44 2.02
N ILE A 5 -12.40 -22.60 1.15
CA ILE A 5 -13.11 -21.44 0.62
C ILE A 5 -14.29 -21.98 -0.20
N PRO A 6 -15.53 -21.55 0.05
CA PRO A 6 -16.67 -21.98 -0.73
C PRO A 6 -16.50 -21.62 -2.22
N SER A 7 -16.89 -22.53 -3.11
CA SER A 7 -16.68 -22.41 -4.57
C SER A 7 -17.39 -21.22 -5.22
N PHE A 8 -18.34 -20.59 -4.53
CA PHE A 8 -19.05 -19.41 -4.98
C PHE A 8 -18.36 -18.08 -4.63
N ILE A 9 -17.27 -18.10 -3.85
CA ILE A 9 -16.47 -16.90 -3.58
C ILE A 9 -15.42 -16.78 -4.69
N PRO A 10 -15.53 -15.78 -5.59
CA PRO A 10 -14.55 -15.61 -6.65
C PRO A 10 -13.23 -15.13 -6.02
N VAL A 11 -12.26 -16.04 -5.94
CA VAL A 11 -10.90 -15.72 -5.52
C VAL A 11 -10.06 -15.51 -6.78
N PRO A 12 -9.34 -14.39 -6.92
CA PRO A 12 -8.48 -14.19 -8.07
C PRO A 12 -7.41 -15.28 -8.15
N GLY A 13 -7.06 -15.69 -9.37
CA GLY A 13 -5.98 -16.65 -9.62
C GLY A 13 -4.65 -16.17 -9.05
N ALA A 14 -3.68 -17.08 -8.90
CA ALA A 14 -2.38 -16.75 -8.31
C ALA A 14 -1.67 -15.62 -9.10
N GLU A 15 -1.73 -15.71 -10.43
CA GLU A 15 -1.19 -14.70 -11.36
C GLU A 15 -1.90 -13.34 -11.21
N THR A 16 -3.22 -13.34 -11.04
CA THR A 16 -3.98 -12.10 -10.82
C THR A 16 -3.66 -11.49 -9.46
N MET A 17 -3.55 -12.30 -8.41
CA MET A 17 -3.17 -11.84 -7.07
C MET A 17 -1.75 -11.25 -7.04
N GLN A 18 -0.83 -11.82 -7.81
CA GLN A 18 0.53 -11.32 -7.93
C GLN A 18 0.56 -9.98 -8.67
N LEU A 19 -0.16 -9.86 -9.79
CA LEU A 19 -0.33 -8.60 -10.53
C LEU A 19 -0.92 -7.49 -9.64
N ILE A 20 -2.00 -7.79 -8.92
CA ILE A 20 -2.62 -6.84 -7.97
C ILE A 20 -1.58 -6.40 -6.94
N SER A 21 -0.77 -7.32 -6.41
CA SER A 21 0.23 -6.99 -5.40
C SER A 21 1.33 -6.09 -5.96
N ILE A 22 1.82 -6.35 -7.17
CA ILE A 22 2.84 -5.51 -7.81
C ILE A 22 2.30 -4.11 -8.07
N VAL A 23 1.10 -3.99 -8.65
CA VAL A 23 0.48 -2.70 -8.93
C VAL A 23 0.24 -1.91 -7.65
N SER A 24 -0.34 -2.56 -6.62
CA SER A 24 -0.57 -1.91 -5.32
C SER A 24 0.73 -1.51 -4.62
N LEU A 25 1.80 -2.28 -4.76
CA LEU A 25 3.12 -1.93 -4.23
C LEU A 25 3.67 -0.66 -4.89
N ILE A 26 3.58 -0.58 -6.23
CA ILE A 26 3.98 0.63 -6.99
C ILE A 26 3.19 1.84 -6.52
N VAL A 27 1.86 1.70 -6.40
CA VAL A 27 0.99 2.77 -5.89
C VAL A 27 1.40 3.17 -4.47
N GLY A 28 1.65 2.20 -3.57
CA GLY A 28 2.09 2.45 -2.20
C GLY A 28 3.38 3.27 -2.12
N ILE A 29 4.37 2.94 -2.96
CA ILE A 29 5.64 3.69 -3.07
C ILE A 29 5.37 5.12 -3.53
N CYS A 30 4.62 5.30 -4.63
CA CYS A 30 4.29 6.62 -5.16
C CYS A 30 3.58 7.50 -4.13
N VAL A 31 2.57 6.95 -3.45
CA VAL A 31 1.79 7.65 -2.41
C VAL A 31 2.69 8.05 -1.23
N THR A 32 3.58 7.16 -0.80
CA THR A 32 4.53 7.46 0.28
C THR A 32 5.48 8.59 -0.10
N VAL A 33 6.05 8.55 -1.30
CA VAL A 33 6.95 9.60 -1.82
C VAL A 33 6.23 10.95 -1.88
N VAL A 34 5.01 10.98 -2.39
CA VAL A 34 4.17 12.19 -2.42
C VAL A 34 3.88 12.71 -1.01
N GLY A 35 3.56 11.82 -0.06
CA GLY A 35 3.32 12.17 1.33
C GLY A 35 4.55 12.81 2.00
N VAL A 36 5.74 12.23 1.79
CA VAL A 36 7.01 12.78 2.27
C VAL A 36 7.32 14.14 1.63
N LEU A 37 7.12 14.27 0.32
CA LEU A 37 7.30 15.54 -0.38
C LEU A 37 6.36 16.62 0.16
N PHE A 38 5.09 16.28 0.38
CA PHE A 38 4.10 17.19 0.95
C PHE A 38 4.46 17.61 2.38
N LEU A 39 4.96 16.69 3.20
CA LEU A 39 5.48 16.97 4.54
C LEU A 39 6.64 17.98 4.49
N PHE A 40 7.59 17.76 3.58
CA PHE A 40 8.75 18.64 3.41
C PHE A 40 8.34 20.05 2.94
N LEU A 41 7.44 20.13 1.95
CA LEU A 41 6.93 21.40 1.44
C LEU A 41 6.13 22.17 2.49
N ASN A 42 5.31 21.49 3.29
CA ASN A 42 4.56 22.13 4.37
C ASN A 42 5.48 22.65 5.48
N LYS A 43 6.51 21.88 5.85
CA LYS A 43 7.53 22.32 6.82
C LYS A 43 8.26 23.58 6.32
N ARG A 44 8.65 23.62 5.03
CA ARG A 44 9.29 24.79 4.42
C ARG A 44 8.39 26.02 4.40
N LYS A 45 7.08 25.83 4.23
CA LYS A 45 6.07 26.91 4.23
C LYS A 45 5.58 27.30 5.64
N GLY A 46 6.16 26.75 6.71
CA GLY A 46 5.74 27.03 8.09
C GLY A 46 4.33 26.56 8.43
N LYS A 47 3.75 25.67 7.63
CA LYS A 47 2.40 25.13 7.88
C LYS A 47 2.47 24.14 9.05
N LYS A 48 1.67 24.40 10.09
CA LYS A 48 1.58 23.51 11.28
C LYS A 48 0.74 22.25 11.04
N LYS A 49 -0.24 22.31 10.12
CA LYS A 49 -1.15 21.19 9.86
C LYS A 49 -0.60 20.30 8.75
N ASN A 50 -0.10 19.13 9.15
CA ASN A 50 0.48 18.13 8.23
C ASN A 50 -0.30 16.81 8.21
N THR A 51 -1.55 16.81 8.70
CA THR A 51 -2.39 15.62 8.81
C THR A 51 -2.52 14.86 7.49
N LEU A 52 -2.73 15.57 6.37
CA LEU A 52 -2.82 14.94 5.05
C LEU A 52 -1.52 14.23 4.65
N ALA A 53 -0.36 14.84 4.90
CA ALA A 53 0.94 14.22 4.61
C ALA A 53 1.10 12.92 5.39
N TRP A 54 0.75 12.94 6.68
CA TRP A 54 0.81 11.76 7.54
C TRP A 54 -0.18 10.67 7.11
N ILE A 55 -1.40 11.02 6.71
CA ILE A 55 -2.36 10.05 6.15
C ILE A 55 -1.78 9.39 4.90
N LEU A 56 -1.23 10.16 3.97
CA LEU A 56 -0.63 9.62 2.75
C LEU A 56 0.55 8.69 3.07
N ILE A 57 1.44 9.09 3.97
CA ILE A 57 2.56 8.25 4.41
C ILE A 57 2.04 6.96 5.04
N CYS A 58 1.09 7.03 5.97
CA CYS A 58 0.54 5.84 6.62
C CYS A 58 -0.12 4.89 5.63
N VAL A 59 -0.98 5.39 4.73
CA VAL A 59 -1.63 4.57 3.70
C VAL A 59 -0.60 3.93 2.76
N GLY A 60 0.39 4.71 2.31
CA GLY A 60 1.46 4.22 1.44
C GLY A 60 2.30 3.14 2.11
N VAL A 61 2.72 3.33 3.36
CA VAL A 61 3.47 2.34 4.14
C VAL A 61 2.65 1.07 4.36
N LEU A 62 1.35 1.17 4.65
CA LEU A 62 0.48 0.00 4.78
C LEU A 62 0.39 -0.81 3.49
N LEU A 63 0.24 -0.15 2.34
CA LEU A 63 0.24 -0.82 1.03
C LEU A 63 1.58 -1.52 0.75
N ILE A 64 2.70 -0.84 1.03
CA ILE A 64 4.04 -1.39 0.85
C ILE A 64 4.24 -2.62 1.74
N ALA A 65 3.92 -2.51 3.02
CA ALA A 65 4.08 -3.62 3.97
C ALA A 65 3.20 -4.80 3.56
N ASN A 66 1.91 -4.57 3.29
CA ASN A 66 0.98 -5.64 2.95
C ASN A 66 1.38 -6.37 1.66
N HIS A 67 1.56 -5.62 0.57
CA HIS A 67 1.86 -6.23 -0.73
C HIS A 67 3.32 -6.67 -0.86
N GLY A 68 4.24 -6.01 -0.16
CA GLY A 68 5.64 -6.43 -0.06
C GLY A 68 5.78 -7.76 0.66
N ILE A 69 5.15 -7.92 1.83
CA ILE A 69 5.09 -9.21 2.54
C ILE A 69 4.42 -10.26 1.65
N GLN A 70 3.29 -9.92 1.01
CA GLN A 70 2.62 -10.86 0.11
C GLN A 70 3.52 -11.33 -1.04
N LEU A 71 4.35 -10.46 -1.63
CA LEU A 71 5.28 -10.84 -2.69
C LEU A 71 6.50 -11.62 -2.19
N ILE A 72 6.97 -11.35 -0.97
CA ILE A 72 8.12 -12.06 -0.38
C ILE A 72 7.74 -13.47 0.07
N PHE A 73 6.59 -13.62 0.74
CA PHE A 73 6.19 -14.89 1.39
C PHE A 73 5.27 -15.76 0.53
N ARG A 74 4.75 -15.25 -0.59
CA ARG A 74 3.93 -16.02 -1.56
C ARG A 74 4.69 -16.40 -2.83
N ARG A 75 6.01 -16.24 -2.82
CA ARG A 75 6.92 -16.74 -3.87
C ARG A 75 7.29 -18.18 -3.57
#